data_AF-A0A165HHP1-F1
#
_entry.id   AF-A0A165HHP1-F1
#
_cell.length_a   1.000
_cell.length_b   1.000
_cell.length_c   1.000
_cell.angle_alpha   90.00
_cell.angle_beta   90.00
_cell.angle_gamma   90.00
#
_symmetry.space_group_name_H-M   'P 1'
#
loop_
_entity.id
_entity.type
_entity.pdbx_description
1 polymer ?
#
loop_
_entity_poly.entity_id
_entity_poly.type
_entity_poly.pdbx_seq_one_letter_code
_entity_poly.pdbx_strand_id
1 'polypeptide(L)'
;MPHFLKQLKELGFCGVQNFPTVGLIDGKFRQNLEETGMGYDEEVKMVKLAHELGLLTTPYVFNVDEAKRMAHAGADLLVAHMGLTTAGSIGATTASSLDDCVKLIQDIRDEAVKINPEIIVLCHGGPIAEVQDAEYVLSRTKGVQGFYGASSMERLPVEMAIKQTTESFKSLKAGQ
;
A
#
# COMPACT_ATOMS: atom_id res chain seq x y z
N MET A 1 9.34 -2.84 20.46
CA MET A 1 8.21 -3.25 19.59
C MET A 1 7.12 -4.05 20.31
N PRO A 2 7.41 -5.15 21.06
CA PRO A 2 6.35 -6.03 21.59
C PRO A 2 5.34 -5.34 22.53
N HIS A 3 5.81 -4.42 23.38
CA HIS A 3 4.92 -3.65 24.27
C HIS A 3 3.94 -2.77 23.49
N PHE A 4 4.43 -2.07 22.45
CA PHE A 4 3.60 -1.19 21.64
C PHE A 4 2.53 -1.96 20.85
N LEU A 5 2.88 -3.11 20.26
CA LEU A 5 1.91 -3.97 19.58
C LEU A 5 0.80 -4.48 20.52
N LYS A 6 1.14 -4.80 21.77
CA LYS A 6 0.13 -5.15 22.79
C LYS A 6 -0.79 -3.98 23.10
N GLN A 7 -0.25 -2.77 23.24
CA GLN A 7 -1.05 -1.57 23.44
C GLN A 7 -2.02 -1.33 22.27
N LEU A 8 -1.58 -1.49 21.02
CA LEU A 8 -2.47 -1.39 19.86
C LEU A 8 -3.60 -2.41 19.91
N LYS A 9 -3.29 -3.67 20.28
CA LYS A 9 -4.29 -4.71 20.46
C LYS A 9 -5.29 -4.36 21.57
N GLU A 10 -4.81 -3.86 22.71
CA GLU A 10 -5.63 -3.44 23.86
C GLU A 10 -6.53 -2.24 23.52
N LEU A 11 -6.08 -1.34 22.65
CA LEU A 11 -6.88 -0.23 22.11
C LEU A 11 -8.00 -0.70 21.16
N GLY A 12 -7.96 -1.95 20.70
CA GLY A 12 -8.98 -2.54 19.83
C GLY A 12 -8.63 -2.55 18.35
N PHE A 13 -7.38 -2.26 17.95
CA PHE A 13 -6.95 -2.49 16.57
C PHE A 13 -6.96 -3.98 16.24
N CYS A 14 -7.56 -4.36 15.12
CA CYS A 14 -7.59 -5.75 14.65
C CYS A 14 -6.24 -6.21 14.07
N GLY A 15 -5.38 -5.27 13.68
CA GLY A 15 -4.16 -5.56 12.93
C GLY A 15 -3.22 -4.37 12.79
N VAL A 16 -2.14 -4.59 12.04
CA VAL A 16 -1.10 -3.60 11.75
C VAL A 16 -0.66 -3.65 10.28
N GLN A 17 -0.07 -2.53 9.85
CA GLN A 17 0.60 -2.36 8.56
C GLN A 17 1.90 -1.59 8.84
N ASN A 18 2.98 -1.88 8.10
CA ASN A 18 4.24 -1.13 8.15
C ASN A 18 4.07 0.22 7.43
N PHE A 19 3.47 1.20 8.12
CA PHE A 19 3.42 2.56 7.62
C PHE A 19 3.67 3.56 8.77
N PRO A 20 4.60 4.53 8.62
CA PRO A 20 5.47 4.78 7.47
C PRO A 20 6.45 3.63 7.17
N THR A 21 6.87 3.49 5.91
CA THR A 21 7.81 2.44 5.47
C THR A 21 9.00 3.04 4.73
N VAL A 22 10.20 2.51 5.01
CA VAL A 22 11.41 2.84 4.25
C VAL A 22 11.40 2.26 2.84
N GLY A 23 10.47 1.35 2.54
CA GLY A 23 10.24 0.82 1.20
C GLY A 23 9.89 1.89 0.15
N LEU A 24 9.35 3.04 0.57
CA LEU A 24 9.11 4.20 -0.28
C LEU A 24 10.33 5.12 -0.46
N ILE A 25 11.42 4.86 0.25
CA ILE A 25 12.65 5.65 0.21
C ILE A 25 13.65 4.92 -0.70
N ASP A 26 14.33 5.68 -1.57
CA ASP A 26 15.30 5.16 -2.53
C ASP A 26 16.67 5.89 -2.47
N GLY A 27 17.54 5.50 -3.40
CA GLY A 27 18.85 6.12 -3.59
C GLY A 27 19.79 6.00 -2.39
N LYS A 28 20.74 6.93 -2.31
CA LYS A 28 21.75 6.96 -1.23
C LYS A 28 21.13 7.16 0.15
N PHE A 29 19.98 7.84 0.22
CA PHE A 29 19.30 8.04 1.50
C PHE A 29 18.75 6.73 2.04
N ARG A 30 18.09 5.92 1.20
CA ARG A 30 17.67 4.57 1.58
C ARG A 30 18.84 3.71 2.05
N GLN A 31 19.94 3.72 1.29
CA GLN A 31 21.13 2.95 1.64
C GLN A 31 21.64 3.31 3.05
N ASN A 32 21.74 4.61 3.36
CA ASN A 32 22.17 5.05 4.68
C ASN A 32 21.22 4.60 5.81
N LEU A 33 19.90 4.56 5.56
CA LEU A 33 18.92 4.07 6.53
C LEU A 33 19.10 2.57 6.81
N GLU A 34 19.30 1.77 5.75
CA GLU A 34 19.60 0.33 5.87
C GLU A 34 20.90 0.10 6.67
N GLU A 35 21.97 0.84 6.36
CA GLU A 35 23.28 0.72 7.02
C GLU A 35 23.28 1.16 8.49
N THR A 36 22.29 1.95 8.93
CA THR A 36 22.21 2.51 10.30
C THR A 36 21.11 1.89 11.15
N GLY A 37 20.53 0.77 10.73
CA GLY A 37 19.55 0.02 11.51
C GLY A 37 18.11 0.54 11.42
N MET A 38 17.80 1.34 10.40
CA MET A 38 16.45 1.78 10.03
C MET A 38 16.00 1.08 8.74
N GLY A 39 16.48 -0.14 8.52
CA GLY A 39 16.21 -0.91 7.32
C GLY A 39 14.85 -1.61 7.30
N TYR A 40 14.44 -2.08 6.12
CA TYR A 40 13.18 -2.80 5.95
C TYR A 40 13.12 -4.11 6.78
N ASP A 41 14.26 -4.66 7.18
CA ASP A 41 14.33 -5.81 8.10
C ASP A 41 13.64 -5.55 9.45
N GLU A 42 13.67 -4.32 9.96
CA GLU A 42 12.97 -3.98 11.20
C GLU A 42 11.44 -3.96 11.02
N GLU A 43 10.97 -3.61 9.82
CA GLU A 43 9.55 -3.70 9.46
C GLU A 43 9.09 -5.16 9.38
N VAL A 44 9.89 -6.03 8.76
CA VAL A 44 9.63 -7.48 8.70
C VAL A 44 9.58 -8.08 10.11
N LYS A 45 10.52 -7.70 11.00
CA LYS A 45 10.52 -8.15 12.40
C LYS A 45 9.27 -7.66 13.15
N MET A 46 8.82 -6.43 12.90
CA MET A 46 7.59 -5.90 13.49
C MET A 46 6.37 -6.73 13.06
N VAL A 47 6.25 -7.05 11.77
CA VAL A 47 5.17 -7.88 11.23
C VAL A 47 5.18 -9.27 11.85
N LYS A 48 6.35 -9.91 11.97
CA LYS A 48 6.49 -11.21 12.63
C LYS A 48 5.97 -11.18 14.07
N LEU A 49 6.37 -10.18 14.84
CA LEU A 49 5.93 -10.02 16.23
C LEU A 49 4.41 -9.77 16.32
N ALA A 50 3.83 -9.04 15.35
CA ALA A 50 2.39 -8.80 15.31
C ALA A 50 1.61 -10.08 15.00
N HIS A 51 2.08 -10.88 14.05
CA HIS A 51 1.52 -12.19 13.73
C HIS A 51 1.57 -13.13 14.94
N GLU A 52 2.71 -13.21 15.64
CA GLU A 52 2.87 -14.01 16.87
C GLU A 52 1.92 -13.57 18.01
N LEU A 53 1.50 -12.30 18.01
CA LEU A 53 0.50 -11.76 18.93
C LEU A 53 -0.95 -11.97 18.44
N GLY A 54 -1.15 -12.61 17.29
CA GLY A 54 -2.47 -12.85 16.69
C GLY A 54 -3.17 -11.56 16.24
N LEU A 55 -2.41 -10.55 15.83
CA LEU A 55 -2.92 -9.38 15.10
C LEU A 55 -2.95 -9.71 13.62
N LEU A 56 -3.96 -9.21 12.90
CA LEU A 56 -3.97 -9.25 11.44
C LEU A 56 -2.79 -8.44 10.90
N THR A 57 -2.08 -8.97 9.91
CA THR A 57 -0.89 -8.34 9.33
C THR A 57 -1.07 -8.09 7.85
N THR A 58 -0.94 -6.82 7.45
CA THR A 58 -1.23 -6.36 6.07
C THR A 58 -0.11 -5.54 5.44
N PRO A 59 1.17 -5.98 5.49
CA PRO A 59 2.30 -5.16 5.09
C PRO A 59 2.32 -4.73 3.62
N TYR A 60 2.90 -3.56 3.39
CA TYR A 60 3.38 -3.13 2.08
C TYR A 60 4.68 -3.84 1.71
N VAL A 61 4.74 -4.32 0.47
CA VAL A 61 5.93 -4.90 -0.16
C VAL A 61 6.15 -4.23 -1.51
N PHE A 62 7.41 -3.96 -1.87
CA PHE A 62 7.78 -3.20 -3.05
C PHE A 62 8.46 -4.05 -4.12
N ASN A 63 8.89 -5.26 -3.76
CA ASN A 63 9.53 -6.21 -4.66
C ASN A 63 9.35 -7.66 -4.18
N VAL A 64 9.82 -8.60 -5.01
CA VAL A 64 9.73 -10.04 -4.75
C VAL A 64 10.47 -10.47 -3.47
N ASP A 65 11.63 -9.89 -3.16
CA ASP A 65 12.41 -10.28 -1.96
C ASP A 65 11.65 -9.90 -0.69
N GLU A 66 11.12 -8.67 -0.64
CA GLU A 66 10.31 -8.19 0.47
C GLU A 66 9.02 -9.00 0.63
N ALA A 67 8.38 -9.40 -0.47
CA ALA A 67 7.22 -10.30 -0.46
C ALA A 67 7.54 -11.64 0.20
N LYS A 68 8.68 -12.25 -0.13
CA LYS A 68 9.13 -13.51 0.48
C LYS A 68 9.39 -13.34 1.97
N ARG A 69 10.07 -12.26 2.36
CA ARG A 69 10.40 -11.96 3.75
C ARG A 69 9.14 -11.74 4.59
N MET A 70 8.16 -11.00 4.07
CA MET A 70 6.87 -10.79 4.75
C MET A 70 6.04 -12.08 4.82
N ALA A 71 6.02 -12.89 3.76
CA ALA A 71 5.36 -14.19 3.79
C ALA A 71 5.98 -15.12 4.84
N HIS A 72 7.32 -15.18 4.94
CA HIS A 72 8.02 -15.92 6.00
C HIS A 72 7.80 -15.35 7.41
N ALA A 73 7.52 -14.05 7.52
CA ALA A 73 7.17 -13.41 8.79
C ALA A 73 5.75 -13.79 9.28
N GLY A 74 4.93 -14.41 8.44
CA GLY A 74 3.55 -14.77 8.77
C GLY A 74 2.53 -13.70 8.36
N ALA A 75 2.84 -12.87 7.36
CA ALA A 75 1.89 -11.92 6.83
C ALA A 75 0.59 -12.62 6.36
N ASP A 76 -0.56 -12.11 6.82
CA ASP A 76 -1.89 -12.60 6.40
C ASP A 76 -2.26 -12.07 5.01
N LEU A 77 -1.90 -10.81 4.74
CA LEU A 77 -2.05 -10.16 3.45
C LEU A 77 -0.75 -9.45 3.03
N LEU A 78 -0.47 -9.41 1.74
CA LEU A 78 0.54 -8.52 1.17
C LEU A 78 -0.14 -7.43 0.33
N VAL A 79 0.32 -6.20 0.50
CA VAL A 79 -0.08 -5.08 -0.35
C VAL A 79 1.10 -4.72 -1.26
N ALA A 80 1.03 -5.15 -2.52
CA ALA A 80 2.03 -4.85 -3.53
C ALA A 80 1.97 -3.35 -3.88
N HIS A 81 2.95 -2.58 -3.42
CA HIS A 81 2.96 -1.13 -3.46
C HIS A 81 3.79 -0.61 -4.63
N MET A 82 3.14 0.05 -5.60
CA MET A 82 3.76 0.52 -6.84
C MET A 82 4.32 1.95 -6.75
N GLY A 83 4.71 2.38 -5.55
CA GLY A 83 5.15 3.76 -5.28
C GLY A 83 4.01 4.76 -5.07
N LEU A 84 4.33 6.05 -5.03
CA LEU A 84 3.39 7.12 -4.72
C LEU A 84 2.29 7.26 -5.79
N THR A 85 1.05 7.51 -5.35
CA THR A 85 -0.10 7.65 -6.26
C THR A 85 0.04 8.93 -7.10
N THR A 86 -0.12 8.84 -8.42
CA THR A 86 0.09 9.96 -9.36
C THR A 86 -1.10 10.88 -9.57
N ALA A 87 -2.30 10.50 -9.14
CA ALA A 87 -3.53 11.26 -9.39
C ALA A 87 -3.81 12.39 -8.38
N GLY A 88 -4.64 13.34 -8.80
CA GLY A 88 -5.07 14.50 -8.02
C GLY A 88 -4.13 15.70 -8.16
N SER A 89 -4.36 16.72 -7.34
CA SER A 89 -3.62 17.99 -7.41
C SER A 89 -2.19 17.92 -6.87
N ILE A 90 -1.87 16.87 -6.11
CA ILE A 90 -0.59 16.68 -5.39
C ILE A 90 0.06 15.31 -5.66
N GLY A 91 -0.33 14.63 -6.75
CA GLY A 91 0.19 13.32 -7.11
C GLY A 91 1.66 13.35 -7.58
N ALA A 92 2.34 12.21 -7.48
CA ALA A 92 3.71 12.08 -8.00
C ALA A 92 3.73 12.18 -9.53
N THR A 93 4.80 12.76 -10.10
CA THR A 93 4.97 12.90 -11.56
C THR A 93 5.75 11.73 -12.18
N THR A 94 6.47 10.97 -11.36
CA THR A 94 7.23 9.79 -11.75
C THR A 94 6.48 8.53 -11.32
N ALA A 95 6.00 7.73 -12.27
CA ALA A 95 5.45 6.42 -11.99
C ALA A 95 5.80 5.40 -13.07
N SER A 96 5.82 4.14 -12.65
CA SER A 96 5.81 2.99 -13.55
C SER A 96 4.56 3.00 -14.42
N SER A 97 4.63 2.33 -15.58
CA SER A 97 3.43 2.09 -16.39
C SER A 97 2.51 1.07 -15.70
N LEU A 98 1.21 1.10 -16.02
CA LEU A 98 0.28 0.07 -15.53
C LEU A 98 0.70 -1.34 -15.91
N ASP A 99 1.32 -1.52 -17.09
CA ASP A 99 1.83 -2.82 -17.54
C ASP A 99 3.02 -3.31 -16.71
N ASP A 100 3.89 -2.39 -16.27
CA ASP A 100 4.99 -2.74 -15.36
C ASP A 100 4.47 -3.08 -13.97
N CYS A 101 3.43 -2.38 -13.50
CA CYS A 101 2.73 -2.73 -12.27
C CYS A 101 2.12 -4.14 -12.35
N VAL A 102 1.42 -4.48 -13.43
CA VAL A 102 0.84 -5.82 -13.63
C VAL A 102 1.91 -6.90 -13.50
N LYS A 103 3.06 -6.73 -14.15
CA LYS A 103 4.18 -7.69 -14.09
C LYS A 103 4.70 -7.85 -12.67
N LEU A 104 5.05 -6.74 -12.01
CA LEU A 104 5.64 -6.79 -10.67
C LEU A 104 4.67 -7.36 -9.63
N ILE A 105 3.39 -6.98 -9.70
CA ILE A 105 2.34 -7.50 -8.81
C ILE A 105 2.17 -9.01 -9.02
N GLN A 106 2.18 -9.48 -10.27
CA GLN A 106 2.12 -10.92 -10.57
C GLN A 106 3.33 -11.65 -10.00
N ASP A 107 4.55 -11.12 -10.17
CA ASP A 107 5.78 -11.72 -9.64
C ASP A 107 5.77 -11.79 -8.11
N ILE A 108 5.34 -10.71 -7.44
CA ILE A 108 5.14 -10.66 -5.98
C ILE A 108 4.16 -11.75 -5.54
N ARG A 109 3.01 -11.83 -6.21
CA ARG A 109 1.97 -12.82 -5.88
C ARG A 109 2.51 -14.24 -6.04
N ASP A 110 3.15 -14.53 -7.17
CA ASP A 110 3.58 -15.88 -7.51
C ASP A 110 4.68 -16.40 -6.58
N GLU A 111 5.52 -15.52 -6.05
CA GLU A 111 6.54 -15.89 -5.08
C GLU A 111 6.00 -15.98 -3.65
N ALA A 112 5.06 -15.12 -3.27
CA ALA A 112 4.42 -15.16 -1.95
C ALA A 112 3.64 -16.46 -1.73
N VAL A 113 2.85 -16.89 -2.73
CA VAL A 113 2.02 -18.11 -2.60
C VAL A 113 2.83 -19.41 -2.55
N LYS A 114 4.09 -19.39 -3.00
CA LYS A 114 5.01 -20.54 -2.84
C LYS A 114 5.39 -20.76 -1.38
N ILE A 115 5.34 -19.71 -0.56
CA ILE A 115 5.65 -19.75 0.87
C ILE A 115 4.39 -19.98 1.70
N ASN A 116 3.31 -19.24 1.38
CA ASN A 116 2.01 -19.40 2.02
C ASN A 116 0.90 -19.43 0.96
N PRO A 117 0.35 -20.61 0.60
CA PRO A 117 -0.69 -20.73 -0.41
C PRO A 117 -1.98 -19.96 -0.11
N GLU A 118 -2.24 -19.65 1.17
CA GLU A 118 -3.45 -18.95 1.62
C GLU A 118 -3.25 -17.42 1.72
N ILE A 119 -2.06 -16.90 1.42
CA ILE A 119 -1.78 -15.47 1.53
C ILE A 119 -2.62 -14.68 0.50
N ILE A 120 -3.24 -13.60 0.97
CA ILE A 120 -4.00 -12.69 0.09
C ILE A 120 -3.05 -11.61 -0.42
N VAL A 121 -3.12 -11.29 -1.70
CA VAL A 121 -2.31 -10.24 -2.33
C VAL A 121 -3.22 -9.18 -2.93
N LEU A 122 -2.99 -7.93 -2.52
CA LEU A 122 -3.70 -6.75 -3.00
C LEU A 122 -2.73 -5.84 -3.75
N CYS A 123 -3.24 -5.05 -4.70
CA CYS A 123 -2.46 -3.99 -5.36
C CYS A 123 -2.69 -2.61 -4.75
N HIS A 124 -1.69 -1.73 -4.82
CA HIS A 124 -1.78 -0.36 -4.31
C HIS A 124 -0.79 0.59 -5.00
N GLY A 125 -1.17 1.86 -5.14
CA GLY A 125 -0.23 2.96 -5.43
C GLY A 125 0.21 3.06 -6.89
N GLY A 126 1.19 3.93 -7.12
CA GLY A 126 1.69 4.25 -8.46
C GLY A 126 0.59 4.79 -9.37
N PRO A 127 0.44 4.25 -10.59
CA PRO A 127 -0.63 4.63 -11.51
C PRO A 127 -2.00 4.02 -11.15
N ILE A 128 -2.11 3.20 -10.09
CA ILE A 128 -3.37 2.54 -9.71
C ILE A 128 -4.19 3.47 -8.81
N ALA A 129 -4.83 4.48 -9.40
CA ALA A 129 -5.46 5.57 -8.66
C ALA A 129 -6.98 5.56 -8.68
N GLU A 130 -7.59 5.08 -9.77
CA GLU A 130 -9.03 5.04 -9.97
C GLU A 130 -9.54 3.60 -10.13
N VAL A 131 -10.86 3.44 -10.17
CA VAL A 131 -11.52 2.12 -10.28
C VAL A 131 -11.08 1.39 -11.54
N GLN A 132 -10.94 2.12 -12.65
CA GLN A 132 -10.54 1.59 -13.95
C GLN A 132 -9.09 1.07 -13.94
N ASP A 133 -8.20 1.71 -13.16
CA ASP A 133 -6.81 1.26 -13.03
C ASP A 133 -6.73 -0.03 -12.20
N ALA A 134 -7.50 -0.11 -11.11
CA ALA A 134 -7.60 -1.33 -10.32
C ALA A 134 -8.21 -2.47 -11.16
N GLU A 135 -9.26 -2.20 -11.94
CA GLU A 135 -9.82 -3.15 -12.90
C GLU A 135 -8.79 -3.60 -13.94
N TYR A 136 -8.00 -2.66 -14.48
CA TYR A 136 -6.94 -2.97 -15.44
C TYR A 136 -5.95 -4.00 -14.89
N VAL A 137 -5.51 -3.80 -13.65
CA VAL A 137 -4.55 -4.69 -12.97
C VAL A 137 -5.19 -6.03 -12.61
N LEU A 138 -6.37 -6.03 -12.01
CA LEU A 138 -7.05 -7.25 -11.57
C LEU A 138 -7.47 -8.15 -12.74
N SER A 139 -7.87 -7.56 -13.88
CA SER A 139 -8.20 -8.32 -15.09
C SER A 139 -7.00 -8.94 -15.80
N ARG A 140 -5.77 -8.51 -15.46
CA ARG A 140 -4.51 -8.93 -16.10
C ARG A 140 -3.57 -9.70 -15.19
N THR A 141 -3.96 -9.91 -13.93
CA THR A 141 -3.23 -10.72 -12.96
C THR A 141 -4.03 -11.97 -12.61
N LYS A 142 -3.36 -13.00 -12.09
CA LYS A 142 -3.98 -14.26 -11.65
C LYS A 142 -3.78 -14.42 -10.16
N GLY A 143 -4.88 -14.48 -9.41
CA GLY A 143 -4.86 -14.73 -7.98
C GLY A 143 -4.42 -13.53 -7.14
N VAL A 144 -4.44 -12.31 -7.69
CA VAL A 144 -4.46 -11.06 -6.92
C VAL A 144 -5.92 -10.75 -6.60
N GLN A 145 -6.25 -10.54 -5.33
CA GLN A 145 -7.63 -10.62 -4.85
C GLN A 145 -8.29 -9.25 -4.59
N GLY A 146 -7.58 -8.15 -4.82
CA GLY A 146 -8.20 -6.83 -4.67
C GLY A 146 -7.22 -5.67 -4.68
N PHE A 147 -7.70 -4.54 -4.15
CA PHE A 147 -7.01 -3.27 -4.16
C PHE A 147 -7.08 -2.63 -2.76
N TYR A 148 -5.97 -2.07 -2.30
CA TYR A 148 -5.92 -1.30 -1.05
C TYR A 148 -5.97 0.20 -1.38
N GLY A 149 -7.07 0.88 -1.02
CA GLY A 149 -7.27 2.29 -1.31
C GLY A 149 -6.98 3.19 -0.11
N ALA A 150 -6.23 4.27 -0.34
CA ALA A 150 -6.07 5.37 0.63
C ALA A 150 -6.53 6.68 -0.02
N SER A 151 -5.64 7.40 -0.70
CA SER A 151 -5.98 8.65 -1.39
C SER A 151 -7.10 8.50 -2.41
N SER A 152 -7.19 7.36 -3.09
CA SER A 152 -8.28 7.03 -4.02
C SER A 152 -9.65 6.91 -3.36
N MET A 153 -9.68 6.58 -2.07
CA MET A 153 -10.92 6.35 -1.32
C MET A 153 -11.39 7.60 -0.56
N GLU A 154 -10.45 8.41 -0.05
CA GLU A 154 -10.80 9.59 0.77
C GLU A 154 -10.46 10.92 0.10
N ARG A 155 -9.27 11.08 -0.48
CA ARG A 155 -8.78 12.39 -0.92
C ARG A 155 -9.42 12.81 -2.25
N LEU A 156 -9.29 11.97 -3.28
CA LEU A 156 -9.75 12.32 -4.63
C LEU A 156 -11.26 12.56 -4.69
N PRO A 157 -12.12 11.70 -4.10
CA PRO A 157 -13.57 11.93 -4.13
C PRO A 157 -13.97 13.21 -3.39
N VAL A 158 -13.35 13.48 -2.24
CA VAL A 158 -13.66 14.66 -1.42
C VAL A 158 -13.16 15.95 -2.07
N GLU A 159 -11.95 15.96 -2.66
CA GLU A 159 -11.41 17.12 -3.38
C GLU A 159 -12.35 17.56 -4.51
N MET A 160 -12.84 16.60 -5.32
CA MET A 160 -13.77 16.88 -6.41
C MET A 160 -15.10 17.44 -5.90
N ALA A 161 -15.69 16.79 -4.89
CA ALA A 161 -17.00 17.18 -4.36
C ALA A 161 -16.97 18.59 -3.74
N ILE A 162 -15.95 18.91 -2.94
CA ILE A 162 -15.80 20.23 -2.32
C ILE A 162 -15.60 21.30 -3.39
N LYS A 163 -14.74 21.04 -4.38
CA LYS A 163 -14.47 21.98 -5.48
C LYS A 163 -15.74 22.29 -6.27
N GLN A 164 -16.43 21.24 -6.76
CA GLN A 164 -17.63 21.40 -7.58
C GLN A 164 -18.76 22.10 -6.82
N THR A 165 -18.94 21.78 -5.54
CA THR A 165 -19.92 22.45 -4.68
C THR A 165 -19.61 23.94 -4.55
N THR A 166 -18.34 24.27 -4.29
CA THR A 166 -17.89 25.66 -4.14
C THR A 166 -18.04 26.45 -5.44
N GLU A 167 -17.64 25.87 -6.58
CA GLU A 167 -17.82 26.46 -7.91
C GLU A 167 -19.29 26.73 -8.22
N SER A 168 -20.17 25.80 -7.87
CA SER A 168 -21.62 25.94 -8.05
C SER A 168 -22.17 27.16 -7.29
N PHE A 169 -21.85 27.30 -5.99
CA PHE A 169 -22.25 28.50 -5.23
C PHE A 169 -21.64 29.79 -5.79
N LYS A 170 -20.38 29.77 -6.23
CA LYS A 170 -19.69 30.93 -6.81
C LYS A 170 -20.28 31.37 -8.15
N SER A 171 -20.93 30.47 -8.89
CA SER A 171 -21.56 30.74 -10.17
C SER A 171 -22.93 31.42 -10.08
N LEU A 172 -23.53 31.48 -8.89
CA LEU A 172 -24.80 32.16 -8.68
C LEU A 172 -24.67 33.65 -9.00
N LYS A 173 -25.60 34.16 -9.82
CA LYS A 173 -25.74 35.60 -10.03
C LYS A 173 -26.70 36.14 -8.98
N ALA A 174 -26.26 37.12 -8.19
CA ALA A 174 -27.16 37.86 -7.33
C ALA A 174 -28.21 38.58 -8.20
N GLY A 175 -29.47 38.60 -7.75
CA GLY A 175 -30.52 39.36 -8.40
C GLY A 175 -30.11 40.84 -8.50
N GLN A 176 -30.25 41.41 -9.71
CA GLN A 176 -30.14 42.85 -9.93
C GLN A 176 -31.33 43.59 -9.35
#